data_AF-A0A373DJ67-F1
#
_entry.id   AF-A0A373DJ67-F1
#
_cell.length_a   1.000
_cell.length_b   1.000
_cell.length_c   1.000
_cell.angle_alpha   90.00
_cell.angle_beta   90.00
_cell.angle_gamma   90.00
#
_symmetry.space_group_name_H-M   'P 1'
#
loop_
_entity.id
_entity.type
_entity.pdbx_description
1 polymer ?
#
loop_
_entity_poly.entity_id
_entity_poly.type
_entity_poly.pdbx_seq_one_letter_code
_entity_poly.pdbx_strand_id
1 'polypeptide(L)'
;MTENINEEGGMKRRSVVKAAAWAAPVVAVAVSAPMASASVEPPEEATTIGATTTSPFVGNVGIIRPFGLAPNGEDGFFPNGQTFTLTSDLDFNSIVTSISGGTITQVSPGVWLVTPDPGSTAVDIRFNSPSAGTYTLTSDGPADAGRSWGGTVSAPA
;
A
#
# COMPACT_ATOMS: atom_id res chain seq x y z
N MET A 1 -70.83 -24.54 -42.34
CA MET A 1 -70.97 -25.93 -41.89
C MET A 1 -71.09 -26.81 -43.12
N THR A 2 -69.98 -27.44 -43.53
CA THR A 2 -69.89 -28.75 -44.22
C THR A 2 -68.41 -29.03 -44.51
N GLU A 3 -67.86 -30.02 -43.83
CA GLU A 3 -66.56 -30.64 -44.12
C GLU A 3 -66.65 -31.45 -45.41
N ASN A 4 -65.52 -31.55 -46.13
CA ASN A 4 -65.18 -32.80 -46.79
C ASN A 4 -63.67 -32.95 -46.96
N ILE A 5 -63.27 -34.20 -46.79
CA ILE A 5 -61.95 -34.74 -46.53
C ILE A 5 -61.46 -35.29 -47.87
N ASN A 6 -60.21 -35.01 -48.27
CA ASN A 6 -59.51 -35.93 -49.16
C ASN A 6 -58.00 -35.90 -48.90
N GLU A 7 -57.55 -37.09 -48.59
CA GLU A 7 -56.19 -37.53 -48.34
C GLU A 7 -55.36 -37.47 -49.62
N GLU A 8 -54.11 -37.05 -49.51
CA GLU A 8 -52.98 -37.47 -50.34
C GLU A 8 -51.76 -36.80 -49.67
N GLY A 9 -50.96 -37.53 -48.91
CA GLY A 9 -50.08 -38.54 -49.46
C GLY A 9 -48.66 -37.96 -49.46
N GLY A 10 -47.85 -38.42 -48.52
CA GLY A 10 -46.42 -38.16 -48.56
C GLY A 10 -45.91 -37.32 -47.40
N MET A 11 -45.56 -38.03 -46.33
CA MET A 11 -44.55 -37.63 -45.36
C MET A 11 -43.36 -36.96 -46.07
N LYS A 12 -43.32 -35.63 -46.11
CA LYS A 12 -42.09 -34.89 -46.38
C LYS A 12 -41.23 -34.98 -45.13
N ARG A 13 -40.51 -36.09 -45.07
CA ARG A 13 -39.34 -36.36 -44.24
C ARG A 13 -38.28 -35.27 -44.46
N ARG A 14 -38.41 -34.12 -43.80
CA ARG A 14 -37.26 -33.22 -43.62
C ARG A 14 -37.52 -32.16 -42.56
N SER A 15 -36.61 -32.16 -41.58
CA SER A 15 -36.37 -31.13 -40.58
C SER A 15 -37.23 -31.18 -39.31
N VAL A 16 -37.01 -32.23 -38.52
CA VAL A 16 -37.01 -32.09 -37.06
C VAL A 16 -35.57 -32.28 -36.61
N VAL A 17 -34.75 -31.22 -36.67
CA VAL A 17 -33.51 -31.19 -35.89
C VAL A 17 -33.91 -30.71 -34.50
N LYS A 18 -34.32 -31.67 -33.67
CA LYS A 18 -34.58 -31.45 -32.25
C LYS A 18 -33.24 -31.50 -31.51
N ALA A 19 -33.03 -30.48 -30.70
CA ALA A 19 -31.88 -30.21 -29.85
C ALA A 19 -31.19 -31.47 -29.31
N ALA A 20 -29.91 -31.61 -29.64
CA ALA A 20 -28.93 -32.37 -28.88
C ALA A 20 -27.59 -31.62 -28.94
N ALA A 21 -27.57 -30.39 -28.41
CA ALA A 21 -26.35 -29.67 -28.08
C ALA A 21 -26.12 -29.80 -26.56
N TRP A 22 -26.00 -31.03 -26.08
CA TRP A 22 -25.58 -31.34 -24.73
C TRP A 22 -24.45 -32.36 -24.82
N ALA A 23 -23.36 -32.08 -24.09
CA ALA A 23 -22.15 -32.88 -23.92
C ALA A 23 -21.03 -32.70 -24.96
N ALA A 24 -20.30 -31.59 -24.83
CA ALA A 24 -18.84 -31.66 -24.73
C ALA A 24 -18.34 -30.52 -23.81
N PRO A 25 -17.79 -30.80 -22.62
CA PRO A 25 -17.01 -29.80 -21.90
C PRO A 25 -15.71 -29.62 -22.68
N VAL A 26 -15.68 -28.62 -23.56
CA VAL A 26 -14.40 -28.11 -24.05
C VAL A 26 -13.78 -27.35 -22.88
N VAL A 27 -12.90 -28.03 -22.15
CA VAL A 27 -11.95 -27.37 -21.25
C VAL A 27 -10.98 -26.58 -22.12
N ALA A 28 -11.45 -25.44 -22.62
CA ALA A 28 -10.58 -24.38 -23.08
C ALA A 28 -10.31 -23.49 -21.87
N VAL A 29 -9.20 -23.76 -21.19
CA VAL A 29 -8.57 -22.82 -20.28
C VAL A 29 -8.01 -21.68 -21.15
N ALA A 30 -8.91 -20.82 -21.64
CA ALA A 30 -8.56 -19.49 -22.08
C ALA A 30 -8.65 -18.61 -20.85
N VAL A 31 -7.65 -18.72 -19.98
CA VAL A 31 -7.36 -17.66 -19.01
C VAL A 31 -6.82 -16.49 -19.84
N SER A 32 -7.72 -15.80 -20.54
CA SER A 32 -7.53 -14.37 -20.75
C SER A 32 -7.93 -13.73 -19.43
N ALA A 33 -7.08 -13.93 -18.42
CA ALA A 33 -7.03 -13.02 -17.30
C ALA A 33 -6.99 -11.61 -17.90
N PRO A 34 -7.70 -10.63 -17.33
CA PRO A 34 -7.50 -9.25 -17.72
C PRO A 34 -6.04 -8.95 -17.38
N MET A 35 -5.14 -9.07 -18.34
CA MET A 35 -3.86 -8.38 -18.31
C MET A 35 -4.18 -6.91 -18.61
N ALA A 36 -5.01 -6.30 -17.77
CA ALA A 36 -4.64 -5.01 -17.23
C ALA A 36 -3.37 -5.28 -16.42
N SER A 37 -2.26 -5.46 -17.14
CA SER A 37 -0.98 -5.04 -16.65
C SER A 37 -1.18 -3.55 -16.41
N ALA A 38 -1.61 -3.20 -15.20
CA ALA A 38 -1.29 -1.91 -14.66
C ALA A 38 0.23 -1.86 -14.80
N SER A 39 0.70 -1.17 -15.86
CA SER A 39 2.04 -0.66 -15.91
C SER A 39 2.11 0.29 -14.73
N VAL A 40 2.42 -0.25 -13.56
CA VAL A 40 2.81 0.58 -12.44
C VAL A 40 4.18 1.06 -12.88
N GLU A 41 4.19 2.22 -13.51
CA GLU A 41 5.40 3.00 -13.68
C GLU A 41 6.09 2.99 -12.31
N PRO A 42 7.39 2.62 -12.22
CA PRO A 42 8.07 2.62 -10.94
C PRO A 42 7.80 3.96 -10.26
N PRO A 43 7.52 3.98 -8.95
CA PRO A 43 7.17 5.19 -8.25
C PRO A 43 8.19 6.27 -8.61
N GLU A 44 7.73 7.48 -8.89
CA GLU A 44 8.64 8.57 -9.22
C GLU A 44 9.41 8.99 -7.95
N GLU A 45 10.47 9.77 -8.13
CA GLU A 45 11.15 10.37 -6.98
C GLU A 45 10.18 11.33 -6.25
N ALA A 46 10.17 11.26 -4.93
CA ALA A 46 9.32 12.11 -4.11
C ALA A 46 9.78 13.57 -4.17
N THR A 47 8.88 14.46 -4.63
CA THR A 47 9.09 15.91 -4.58
C THR A 47 8.62 16.53 -3.26
N THR A 48 7.79 15.81 -2.51
CA THR A 48 7.27 16.27 -1.22
C THR A 48 7.42 15.19 -0.18
N ILE A 49 7.81 15.59 1.02
CA ILE A 49 7.99 14.70 2.16
C ILE A 49 6.91 14.98 3.20
N GLY A 50 6.23 13.93 3.62
CA GLY A 50 5.27 13.92 4.71
C GLY A 50 5.73 13.03 5.85
N ALA A 51 5.09 13.19 7.00
CA ALA A 51 5.16 12.18 8.05
C ALA A 51 3.80 12.03 8.68
N THR A 52 3.41 10.78 8.92
CA THR A 52 2.27 10.45 9.75
C THR A 52 2.77 9.79 11.02
N THR A 53 2.01 9.99 12.08
CA THR A 53 2.31 9.31 13.32
C THR A 53 1.06 8.92 14.05
N THR A 54 1.10 7.69 14.56
CA THR A 54 0.15 7.20 15.54
C THR A 54 0.86 7.26 16.87
N SER A 55 0.51 8.24 17.69
CA SER A 55 1.05 8.36 19.04
C SER A 55 0.65 7.13 19.85
N PRO A 56 1.61 6.39 20.43
CA PRO A 56 1.26 5.38 21.41
C PRO A 56 0.68 6.06 22.66
N PHE A 57 -0.22 5.37 23.35
CA PHE A 57 -0.34 5.54 24.80
C PHE A 57 0.81 4.76 25.46
N VAL A 58 1.12 5.05 26.71
CA VAL A 58 2.08 4.24 27.49
C VAL A 58 1.60 2.79 27.49
N GLY A 59 2.56 1.88 27.30
CA GLY A 59 2.32 0.45 27.17
C GLY A 59 1.68 0.01 25.84
N ASN A 60 1.55 0.91 24.86
CA ASN A 60 1.01 0.60 23.55
C ASN A 60 2.03 0.81 22.42
N VAL A 61 1.72 0.21 21.27
CA VAL A 61 2.53 0.31 20.06
C VAL A 61 2.23 1.61 19.33
N GLY A 62 3.28 2.39 19.10
CA GLY A 62 3.29 3.59 18.28
C GLY A 62 3.87 3.33 16.91
N ILE A 63 3.52 4.20 15.95
CA ILE A 63 4.09 4.18 14.61
C ILE A 63 4.53 5.60 14.25
N ILE A 64 5.80 5.74 13.84
CA ILE A 64 6.31 6.92 13.13
C ILE A 64 6.54 6.49 11.69
N ARG A 65 5.91 7.21 10.74
CA ARG A 65 6.03 6.93 9.31
C ARG A 65 6.32 8.21 8.52
N PRO A 66 7.58 8.56 8.25
CA PRO A 66 7.90 9.41 7.11
C PRO A 66 7.54 8.72 5.79
N PHE A 67 7.04 9.49 4.82
CA PHE A 67 6.66 9.02 3.49
C PHE A 67 6.94 10.08 2.43
N GLY A 68 7.22 9.64 1.20
CA GLY A 68 7.41 10.49 0.03
C GLY A 68 6.16 10.53 -0.85
N LEU A 69 5.86 11.70 -1.39
CA LEU A 69 4.83 11.90 -2.42
C LEU A 69 5.47 12.41 -3.71
N ALA A 70 5.14 11.74 -4.81
CA ALA A 70 5.47 12.16 -6.16
C ALA A 70 4.62 13.37 -6.60
N PRO A 71 4.98 14.09 -7.69
CA PRO A 71 4.22 15.25 -8.18
C PRO A 71 2.75 14.98 -8.50
N ASN A 72 2.43 13.72 -8.86
CA ASN A 72 1.07 13.26 -9.14
C ASN A 72 0.25 12.95 -7.87
N GLY A 73 0.86 13.05 -6.67
CA GLY A 73 0.23 12.76 -5.39
C GLY A 73 0.25 11.29 -4.96
N GLU A 74 0.84 10.40 -5.76
CA GLU A 74 1.06 9.00 -5.43
C GLU A 74 2.32 8.81 -4.57
N ASP A 75 2.52 7.61 -4.04
CA ASP A 75 3.72 7.25 -3.28
C ASP A 75 4.98 7.42 -4.17
N GLY A 76 5.91 8.25 -3.70
CA GLY A 76 7.20 8.48 -4.36
C GLY A 76 8.36 7.92 -3.54
N PHE A 77 9.41 7.42 -4.19
CA PHE A 77 10.59 6.96 -3.46
C PHE A 77 11.40 8.14 -2.93
N PHE A 78 12.07 7.95 -1.79
CA PHE A 78 12.91 9.00 -1.22
C PHE A 78 14.09 9.32 -2.12
N PRO A 79 14.39 10.62 -2.37
CA PRO A 79 15.62 11.02 -3.04
C PRO A 79 16.85 10.45 -2.35
N ASN A 80 17.91 10.20 -3.12
CA ASN A 80 19.15 9.70 -2.55
C ASN A 80 19.74 10.71 -1.54
N GLY A 81 20.16 10.22 -0.38
CA GLY A 81 20.70 11.04 0.71
C GLY A 81 19.63 11.74 1.57
N GLN A 82 18.34 11.49 1.33
CA GLN A 82 17.29 11.92 2.24
C GLN A 82 17.51 11.31 3.63
N THR A 83 17.43 12.15 4.67
CA THR A 83 17.48 11.68 6.06
C THR A 83 16.41 12.39 6.89
N PHE A 84 16.10 11.83 8.05
CA PHE A 84 15.23 12.46 9.01
C PHE A 84 15.87 12.48 10.39
N THR A 85 15.83 13.63 11.03
CA THR A 85 16.27 13.83 12.40
C THR A 85 15.08 13.63 13.33
N LEU A 86 15.09 12.53 14.10
CA LEU A 86 14.13 12.24 15.16
C LEU A 86 14.72 12.67 16.50
N THR A 87 14.17 13.73 17.10
CA THR A 87 14.49 14.16 18.46
C THR A 87 13.45 13.63 19.43
N SER A 88 13.86 13.07 20.57
CA SER A 88 12.95 12.50 21.56
C SER A 88 13.60 12.41 22.93
N ASP A 89 12.80 12.49 23.99
CA ASP A 89 13.18 12.13 25.35
C ASP A 89 13.14 10.60 25.60
N LEU A 90 12.54 9.85 24.66
CA LEU A 90 12.52 8.39 24.66
C LEU A 90 13.77 7.78 24.03
N ASP A 91 14.22 6.65 24.57
CA ASP A 91 15.34 5.88 24.04
C ASP A 91 14.90 4.82 23.00
N PHE A 92 14.95 5.17 21.72
CA PHE A 92 14.55 4.27 20.62
C PHE A 92 15.42 3.00 20.47
N ASN A 93 16.58 2.88 21.11
CA ASN A 93 17.35 1.62 21.09
C ASN A 93 16.63 0.50 21.85
N SER A 94 15.91 0.85 22.91
CA SER A 94 15.27 -0.12 23.81
C SER A 94 13.79 -0.34 23.50
N ILE A 95 13.15 0.61 22.81
CA ILE A 95 11.69 0.61 22.61
C ILE A 95 11.25 0.29 21.18
N VAL A 96 12.14 0.40 20.19
CA VAL A 96 11.81 0.02 18.80
C VAL A 96 11.63 -1.48 18.70
N THR A 97 10.49 -1.89 18.15
CA THR A 97 10.14 -3.30 17.97
C THR A 97 10.38 -3.79 16.54
N SER A 98 10.27 -2.90 15.55
CA SER A 98 10.56 -3.22 14.15
C SER A 98 10.75 -1.96 13.31
N ILE A 99 11.57 -2.06 12.27
CA ILE A 99 11.77 -1.01 11.26
C ILE A 99 11.62 -1.64 9.87
N SER A 100 10.99 -0.92 8.95
CA SER A 100 10.90 -1.30 7.53
C SER A 100 11.14 -0.09 6.63
N GLY A 101 11.74 -0.30 5.46
CA GLY A 101 12.02 0.76 4.48
C GLY A 101 13.17 1.71 4.87
N GLY A 102 13.96 1.35 5.89
CA GLY A 102 15.08 2.14 6.34
C GLY A 102 15.70 1.65 7.64
N THR A 103 16.53 2.51 8.22
CA THR A 103 17.24 2.29 9.48
C THR A 103 17.05 3.47 10.42
N ILE A 104 17.22 3.23 11.72
CA ILE A 104 17.35 4.28 12.73
C ILE A 104 18.70 4.09 13.44
N THR A 105 19.44 5.18 13.62
CA THR A 105 20.73 5.16 14.31
C THR A 105 20.80 6.31 15.30
N GLN A 106 21.24 6.04 16.53
CA GLN A 106 21.47 7.12 17.49
C GLN A 106 22.72 7.91 17.09
N VAL A 107 22.57 9.23 16.96
CA VAL A 107 23.71 10.12 16.65
C VAL A 107 24.21 10.85 17.89
N SER A 108 23.31 11.17 18.82
CA SER A 108 23.62 11.71 20.15
C SER A 108 22.47 11.41 21.12
N PRO A 109 22.64 11.60 22.43
CA PRO A 109 21.56 11.40 23.38
C PRO A 109 20.30 12.20 22.99
N GLY A 110 19.17 11.51 22.84
CA GLY A 110 17.90 12.11 22.43
C GLY A 110 17.78 12.49 20.95
N VAL A 111 18.78 12.20 20.12
CA VAL A 111 18.76 12.48 18.68
C VAL A 111 19.08 11.23 17.88
N TRP A 112 18.21 10.94 16.93
CA TRP A 112 18.24 9.76 16.09
C TRP A 112 18.18 10.16 14.64
N LEU A 113 18.97 9.50 13.81
CA LEU A 113 18.94 9.65 12.38
C LEU A 113 18.18 8.48 11.77
N VAL A 114 17.10 8.79 11.05
CA VAL A 114 16.36 7.83 10.23
C VAL A 114 16.84 7.96 8.80
N THR A 115 17.34 6.86 8.25
CA THR A 115 17.87 6.80 6.88
C THR A 115 17.03 5.81 6.09
N PRO A 116 16.24 6.25 5.11
CA PRO A 116 15.48 5.35 4.24
C PRO A 116 16.39 4.46 3.40
N ASP A 117 15.93 3.24 3.12
CA ASP A 117 16.61 2.36 2.17
C ASP A 117 16.41 2.88 0.74
N PRO A 118 17.39 2.73 -0.17
CA PRO A 118 17.24 3.12 -1.57
C PRO A 118 15.99 2.50 -2.22
N GLY A 119 15.15 3.34 -2.83
CA GLY A 119 13.90 2.92 -3.47
C GLY A 119 12.70 2.77 -2.53
N SER A 120 12.85 3.03 -1.23
CA SER A 120 11.72 3.04 -0.29
C SER A 120 10.86 4.28 -0.48
N THR A 121 9.53 4.11 -0.38
CA THR A 121 8.55 5.22 -0.40
C THR A 121 8.12 5.67 1.00
N ALA A 122 8.39 4.83 2.01
CA ALA A 122 8.11 5.11 3.41
C ALA A 122 9.12 4.40 4.31
N VAL A 123 9.34 4.95 5.50
CA VAL A 123 10.02 4.24 6.61
C VAL A 123 8.99 4.01 7.70
N ASP A 124 8.83 2.78 8.15
CA ASP A 124 7.91 2.44 9.24
C ASP A 124 8.69 2.08 10.50
N ILE A 125 8.60 2.94 11.52
CA ILE A 125 9.24 2.72 12.82
C ILE A 125 8.13 2.37 13.82
N ARG A 126 8.10 1.10 14.24
CA ARG A 126 7.23 0.63 15.33
C ARG A 126 7.99 0.61 16.64
N PHE A 127 7.37 1.11 17.68
CA PHE A 127 7.96 1.16 19.01
C PHE A 127 6.90 0.99 20.10
N ASN A 128 7.31 0.47 21.26
CA ASN A 128 6.45 0.35 22.43
C ASN A 128 6.85 1.38 23.48
N SER A 129 6.00 2.38 23.74
CA SER A 129 6.34 3.47 24.65
C SER A 129 6.23 3.02 26.12
N PRO A 130 7.32 2.99 26.91
CA PRO A 130 7.27 2.58 28.32
C PRO A 130 6.82 3.72 29.25
N SER A 131 6.93 4.97 28.80
CA SER A 131 6.61 6.18 29.55
C SER A 131 6.14 7.28 28.60
N ALA A 132 5.38 8.26 29.11
CA ALA A 132 5.01 9.43 28.34
C ALA A 132 6.27 10.19 27.88
N GLY A 133 6.19 10.85 26.73
CA GLY A 133 7.31 11.56 26.11
C GLY A 133 6.88 12.39 24.91
N THR A 134 7.81 13.05 24.25
CA THR A 134 7.54 13.80 23.02
C THR A 134 8.63 13.52 22.02
N TYR A 135 8.23 13.35 20.75
CA TYR A 135 9.17 13.23 19.66
C TYR A 135 8.86 14.24 18.55
N THR A 136 9.92 14.67 17.89
CA THR A 136 9.85 15.56 16.74
C THR A 136 10.69 14.95 15.63
N LEU A 137 10.11 14.78 14.46
CA LEU A 137 10.77 14.34 13.25
C LEU A 137 10.97 15.55 12.32
N THR A 138 12.21 15.84 11.95
CA THR A 138 12.52 16.86 10.95
C THR A 138 13.14 16.18 9.74
N SER A 139 12.69 16.56 8.54
CA SER A 139 13.28 16.07 7.30
C SER A 139 14.45 16.97 6.89
N ASP A 140 15.60 16.36 6.59
CA ASP A 140 16.79 17.01 6.04
C ASP A 140 17.09 16.39 4.67
N GLY A 141 16.97 17.16 3.58
CA GLY A 141 17.18 16.57 2.26
C GLY A 141 16.84 17.45 1.05
N PRO A 142 17.02 16.90 -0.17
CA PRO A 142 16.90 17.61 -1.44
C PRO A 142 15.45 17.79 -1.92
N ALA A 143 14.46 17.13 -1.31
CA ALA A 143 13.06 17.43 -1.55
C ALA A 143 12.66 18.75 -0.86
N ASP A 144 11.65 19.46 -1.39
CA ASP A 144 11.22 20.82 -1.01
C ASP A 144 10.67 20.99 0.44
N ALA A 145 11.03 20.11 1.37
CA ALA A 145 10.44 20.07 2.69
C ALA A 145 11.50 19.94 3.78
N GLY A 146 12.14 21.07 4.12
CA GLY A 146 12.60 21.35 5.49
C GLY A 146 11.43 21.48 6.47
N ARG A 147 10.43 20.58 6.37
CA ARG A 147 9.22 20.57 7.17
C ARG A 147 9.46 19.73 8.42
N SER A 148 9.24 20.34 9.57
CA SER A 148 9.22 19.63 10.85
C SER A 148 7.83 19.04 11.09
N TRP A 149 7.79 17.78 11.48
CA TRP A 149 6.62 17.00 11.83
C TRP A 149 6.77 16.51 13.27
N GLY A 150 5.89 16.92 14.18
CA GLY A 150 6.00 16.57 15.61
C GLY A 150 4.82 15.75 16.11
N GLY A 151 5.04 15.00 17.20
CA GLY A 151 3.99 14.28 17.92
C GLY A 151 4.26 14.23 19.42
N THR A 152 3.21 14.42 20.23
CA THR A 152 3.30 14.25 21.68
C THR A 152 2.76 12.88 22.07
N VAL A 153 3.56 12.08 22.78
CA VAL A 153 3.14 10.85 23.44
C VAL A 153 2.64 11.21 24.83
N SER A 154 1.34 11.52 24.93
CA SER A 154 0.71 11.67 26.23
C SER A 154 0.03 10.37 26.61
N ALA A 155 0.39 9.84 27.77
CA ALA A 155 -0.36 8.75 28.38
C ALA A 155 -0.77 9.14 29.80
N PRO A 156 -2.02 8.86 30.19
CA PRO A 156 -2.37 8.83 31.59
C PRO A 156 -1.61 7.67 32.27
N ALA A 157 -1.13 7.93 33.48
CA ALA A 157 -0.59 6.90 34.36
C ALA A 157 -1.68 5.91 34.80
#